data_AF-A0A9D8FBH3-F1
#
_entry.id   AF-A0A9D8FBH3-F1
#
_cell.length_a   1.000
_cell.length_b   1.000
_cell.length_c   1.000
_cell.angle_alpha   90.00
_cell.angle_beta   90.00
_cell.angle_gamma   90.00
#
_symmetry.space_group_name_H-M   'P 1'
#
loop_
_entity.id
_entity.type
_entity.pdbx_description
1 polymer ?
#
loop_
_entity_poly.entity_id
_entity_poly.type
_entity_poly.pdbx_seq_one_letter_code
_entity_poly.pdbx_strand_id
1 'polypeptide(L)'
;MKNNFKKSISLATGLLLGVPIANAVDSESDTSINTSILYYSEEDRVTVIAPQVNIKTSINEDNLLSVTLLHDTVTGSSPTGEVPTGIPQTITSSSGSVSTIAGDEKPRKSFEDVRQSVSFGLTHNYDRLLKISSGFSNSEEQDYKSTNYSLNFTRDTEDRSRTWSLGGSYTTD
;
A
#
# COMPACT_ATOMS: atom_id res chain seq x y z
N MET A 1 -3.04 -1.80 -26.77
CA MET A 1 -3.03 -0.62 -25.88
C MET A 1 -3.56 -0.87 -24.45
N LYS A 2 -4.14 -2.04 -24.10
CA LYS A 2 -4.65 -2.31 -22.73
C LYS A 2 -3.58 -2.71 -21.69
N ASN A 3 -2.44 -3.27 -22.10
CA ASN A 3 -1.43 -3.82 -21.16
C ASN A 3 -0.51 -2.78 -20.50
N ASN A 4 -0.57 -1.51 -20.94
CA ASN A 4 0.32 -0.45 -20.42
C ASN A 4 -0.36 0.45 -19.39
N PHE A 5 -1.68 0.38 -19.22
CA PHE A 5 -2.41 1.30 -18.34
C PHE A 5 -2.14 1.01 -16.86
N LYS A 6 -2.19 -0.27 -16.45
CA LYS A 6 -1.84 -0.69 -15.09
C LYS A 6 -0.39 -0.35 -14.75
N LYS A 7 0.55 -0.61 -15.68
CA LYS A 7 1.97 -0.25 -15.54
C LYS A 7 2.17 1.26 -15.42
N SER A 8 1.48 2.05 -16.24
CA SER A 8 1.60 3.51 -16.22
C SER A 8 1.04 4.13 -14.94
N ILE A 9 -0.06 3.58 -14.41
CA ILE A 9 -0.61 4.04 -13.12
C ILE A 9 0.32 3.65 -11.99
N SER A 10 0.80 2.40 -11.94
CA SER A 10 1.72 1.93 -10.90
C SER A 10 3.04 2.72 -10.88
N LEU A 11 3.58 3.06 -12.06
CA LEU A 11 4.73 3.96 -12.18
C LEU A 11 4.42 5.38 -11.69
N ALA A 12 3.25 5.93 -12.04
CA ALA A 12 2.86 7.28 -11.63
C ALA A 12 2.59 7.39 -10.12
N THR A 13 1.92 6.41 -9.50
CA THR A 13 1.74 6.37 -8.04
C THR A 13 3.06 6.12 -7.33
N GLY A 14 3.96 5.28 -7.87
CA GLY A 14 5.31 5.09 -7.34
C GLY A 14 6.16 6.37 -7.35
N LEU A 15 6.07 7.18 -8.42
CA LEU A 15 6.74 8.48 -8.52
C LEU A 15 6.18 9.49 -7.51
N LEU A 16 4.86 9.52 -7.31
CA LEU A 16 4.21 10.44 -6.37
C LEU A 16 4.50 10.10 -4.91
N LEU A 17 4.56 8.81 -4.56
CA LEU A 17 4.92 8.33 -3.21
C LEU A 17 6.41 8.53 -2.89
N GLY A 18 7.27 8.74 -3.90
CA GLY A 18 8.69 9.02 -3.75
C GLY A 18 9.02 10.46 -3.36
N VAL A 19 8.05 11.38 -3.39
CA VAL A 19 8.24 12.76 -2.92
C VAL A 19 8.22 12.74 -1.39
N PRO A 20 9.31 13.10 -0.70
CA PRO A 20 9.29 13.13 0.75
C PRO A 20 8.31 14.21 1.22
N ILE A 21 7.29 13.80 1.98
CA ILE A 21 6.53 14.70 2.84
C ILE A 21 7.54 15.35 3.78
N ALA A 22 7.57 16.69 3.83
CA ALA A 22 8.39 17.43 4.78
C ALA A 22 8.08 16.93 6.21
N ASN A 23 9.03 16.27 6.85
CA ASN A 23 8.91 15.86 8.24
C ASN A 23 9.42 17.02 9.10
N ALA A 24 8.63 17.41 10.10
CA ALA A 24 9.08 18.32 11.15
C ALA A 24 10.31 17.73 11.86
N VAL A 25 11.27 18.59 12.18
CA VAL A 25 12.43 18.24 13.03
C VAL A 25 11.89 18.07 14.44
N ASP A 26 11.72 16.81 14.87
CA ASP A 26 11.45 16.47 16.26
C ASP A 26 12.77 16.13 16.95
N SER A 27 12.98 16.75 18.11
CA SER A 27 14.20 16.60 18.92
C SER A 27 14.13 15.38 19.84
N GLU A 28 15.26 14.69 19.99
CA GLU A 28 15.60 13.73 21.06
C GLU A 28 14.81 12.41 21.18
N SER A 29 14.56 11.76 20.05
CA SER A 29 14.65 10.29 19.99
C SER A 29 15.19 9.90 18.62
N ASP A 30 16.35 9.25 18.57
CA ASP A 30 16.94 8.73 17.33
C ASP A 30 15.99 7.78 16.59
N THR A 31 14.97 7.25 17.27
CA THR A 31 13.95 6.37 16.68
C THR A 31 12.54 6.87 16.96
N SER A 32 11.75 7.01 15.90
CA SER A 32 10.31 7.27 15.95
C SER A 32 9.54 6.06 15.46
N ILE A 33 8.47 5.71 16.18
CA ILE A 33 7.57 4.61 15.84
C ILE A 33 6.17 5.19 15.73
N ASN A 34 5.60 5.10 14.53
CA ASN A 34 4.26 5.56 14.22
C ASN A 34 3.40 4.35 13.90
N THR A 35 2.29 4.19 14.62
CA THR A 35 1.32 3.12 14.37
C THR A 35 0.00 3.75 13.98
N SER A 36 -0.65 3.20 12.97
CA SER A 36 -1.97 3.63 12.51
C SER A 36 -2.85 2.40 12.29
N ILE A 37 -4.15 2.55 12.52
CA ILE A 37 -5.14 1.55 12.19
C ILE A 37 -6.34 2.21 11.53
N LEU A 38 -6.76 1.67 10.40
CA LEU A 38 -8.02 2.03 9.77
C LEU A 38 -9.02 0.90 10.02
N TYR A 39 -10.16 1.26 10.59
CA TYR A 39 -11.33 0.39 10.69
C TYR A 39 -12.49 1.03 9.93
N TYR A 40 -13.04 0.28 8.99
CA TYR A 40 -14.22 0.69 8.23
C TYR A 40 -15.18 -0.49 8.13
N SER A 41 -16.47 -0.23 8.26
CA SER A 41 -17.50 -1.27 8.20
C SER A 41 -18.77 -0.69 7.60
N GLU A 42 -19.34 -1.42 6.65
CA GLU A 42 -20.65 -1.20 6.08
C GLU A 42 -21.56 -2.36 6.46
N GLU A 43 -22.79 -2.05 6.87
CA GLU A 43 -23.81 -3.06 7.14
C GLU A 43 -24.01 -3.95 5.90
N ASP A 44 -23.94 -5.27 6.10
CA ASP A 44 -24.21 -6.28 5.07
C ASP A 44 -23.31 -6.23 3.82
N ARG A 45 -22.17 -5.53 3.88
CA ARG A 45 -21.30 -5.31 2.71
C ARG A 45 -19.84 -5.57 2.99
N VAL A 46 -19.06 -4.56 3.36
CA VAL A 46 -17.59 -4.62 3.43
C VAL A 46 -17.11 -4.23 4.82
N THR A 47 -16.08 -4.92 5.29
CA THR A 47 -15.31 -4.57 6.48
C THR A 47 -13.84 -4.51 6.11
N VAL A 48 -13.17 -3.44 6.54
CA VAL A 48 -11.75 -3.20 6.29
C VAL A 48 -11.05 -3.02 7.62
N ILE A 49 -9.97 -3.77 7.81
CA ILE A 49 -9.05 -3.64 8.93
C ILE A 49 -7.66 -3.47 8.35
N ALA A 50 -7.05 -2.30 8.51
CA ALA A 50 -5.72 -2.01 7.96
C ALA A 50 -4.80 -1.42 9.05
N PRO A 51 -4.11 -2.27 9.83
CA PRO A 51 -2.98 -1.84 10.64
C PRO A 51 -1.73 -1.53 9.80
N GLN A 52 -1.06 -0.46 10.19
CA GLN A 52 0.22 -0.03 9.63
C GLN A 52 1.17 0.37 10.76
N VAL A 53 2.43 -0.03 10.63
CA VAL A 53 3.51 0.39 11.52
C VAL A 53 4.63 0.98 10.68
N ASN A 54 5.07 2.18 11.03
CA ASN A 54 6.20 2.87 10.42
C ASN A 54 7.24 3.18 11.48
N ILE A 55 8.43 2.62 11.30
CA ILE A 55 9.60 2.84 12.15
C ILE A 55 10.56 3.71 11.36
N LYS A 56 11.00 4.83 11.92
CA LYS A 56 12.08 5.65 11.35
C LYS A 56 13.17 5.79 12.40
N THR A 57 14.39 5.47 12.04
CA THR A 57 15.54 5.53 12.94
C THR A 57 16.72 6.20 12.25
N SER A 58 17.39 7.11 12.94
CA SER A 58 18.67 7.66 12.54
C SER A 58 19.75 6.65 12.94
N ILE A 59 20.41 6.05 11.94
CA ILE A 59 21.53 5.13 12.17
C ILE A 59 22.75 5.94 12.66
N ASN A 60 22.92 7.13 12.11
CA ASN A 60 23.92 8.13 12.48
C ASN A 60 23.41 9.52 12.04
N GLU A 61 24.23 10.55 12.23
CA GLU A 61 23.89 11.95 11.90
C GLU A 61 23.44 12.15 10.44
N ASP A 62 23.97 11.34 9.52
CA ASP A 62 23.73 11.48 8.08
C ASP A 62 22.73 10.47 7.52
N ASN A 63 22.49 9.35 8.20
CA ASN A 63 21.74 8.21 7.67
C ASN A 63 20.44 7.98 8.43
N LEU A 64 19.32 8.03 7.70
CA LEU A 64 18.00 7.65 8.19
C LEU A 64 17.53 6.36 7.52
N LEU A 65 17.10 5.41 8.34
CA LEU A 65 16.42 4.20 7.93
C LEU A 65 14.93 4.32 8.24
N SER A 66 14.09 3.94 7.28
CA SER A 66 12.66 3.79 7.48
C SER A 66 12.22 2.38 7.12
N VAL A 67 11.42 1.76 7.99
CA VAL A 67 10.77 0.49 7.75
C VAL A 67 9.27 0.68 7.90
N THR A 68 8.51 0.25 6.91
CA THR A 68 7.04 0.28 6.95
C THR A 68 6.52 -1.13 6.78
N LEU A 69 5.67 -1.53 7.72
CA LEU A 69 4.92 -2.77 7.71
C LEU A 69 3.45 -2.43 7.56
N LEU A 70 2.79 -3.13 6.65
CA LEU A 70 1.38 -2.95 6.39
C LEU A 70 0.74 -4.32 6.24
N HIS A 71 -0.35 -4.52 6.95
CA HIS A 71 -1.16 -5.71 6.87
C HIS A 71 -2.60 -5.23 6.81
N ASP A 72 -3.31 -5.50 5.73
CA ASP A 72 -4.70 -5.13 5.63
C ASP A 72 -5.56 -6.27 5.13
N THR A 73 -6.77 -6.31 5.65
CA THR A 73 -7.78 -7.30 5.31
C THR A 73 -9.05 -6.58 4.91
N VAL A 74 -9.57 -6.95 3.75
CA VAL A 74 -10.86 -6.51 3.24
C VAL A 74 -11.76 -7.74 3.17
N THR A 75 -12.75 -7.81 4.05
CA THR A 75 -13.76 -8.86 4.02
C THR A 75 -15.11 -8.30 3.62
N GLY A 76 -15.99 -9.14 3.09
CA GLY A 76 -17.34 -8.70 2.81
C GLY A 76 -18.20 -9.74 2.13
N SER A 77 -19.43 -9.35 1.82
CA SER A 77 -20.36 -10.13 1.01
C SER A 77 -20.87 -9.30 -0.14
N SER A 78 -20.63 -9.76 -1.37
CA SER A 78 -21.11 -9.10 -2.59
C SER A 78 -22.30 -9.86 -3.17
N PRO A 79 -23.33 -9.16 -3.70
CA PRO A 79 -24.39 -9.82 -4.46
C PRO A 79 -23.80 -10.54 -5.67
N THR A 80 -24.20 -11.78 -5.90
CA THR A 80 -23.66 -12.61 -6.99
C THR A 80 -24.30 -12.30 -8.35
N GLY A 81 -25.34 -11.46 -8.37
CA GLY A 81 -25.98 -10.93 -9.58
C GLY A 81 -27.21 -11.70 -10.05
N GLU A 82 -27.55 -12.81 -9.39
CA GLU A 82 -28.78 -13.57 -9.63
C GLU A 82 -30.00 -12.82 -9.08
N VAL A 83 -31.13 -13.01 -9.76
CA VAL A 83 -32.41 -12.42 -9.37
C VAL A 83 -33.01 -13.25 -8.23
N PRO A 84 -33.48 -12.63 -7.13
CA PRO A 84 -34.19 -13.34 -6.07
C PRO A 84 -35.41 -14.07 -6.63
N THR A 85 -35.56 -15.35 -6.31
CA THR A 85 -36.76 -16.13 -6.66
C THR A 85 -37.41 -16.67 -5.40
N GLY A 86 -38.73 -16.82 -5.39
CA GLY A 86 -39.47 -17.44 -4.27
C GLY A 86 -39.25 -18.96 -4.11
N ILE A 87 -38.29 -19.54 -4.81
CA ILE A 87 -37.84 -20.92 -4.66
C ILE A 87 -36.35 -20.94 -4.30
N PRO A 88 -35.88 -21.95 -3.53
CA PRO A 88 -34.47 -22.10 -3.21
C PRO A 88 -33.59 -22.13 -4.46
N GLN A 89 -32.47 -21.41 -4.43
CA GLN A 89 -31.52 -21.33 -5.55
C GLN A 89 -30.20 -22.00 -5.19
N THR A 90 -29.58 -22.68 -6.15
CA THR A 90 -28.25 -23.27 -5.99
C THR A 90 -27.23 -22.42 -6.74
N ILE A 91 -26.26 -21.88 -6.01
CA ILE A 91 -25.14 -21.10 -6.56
C ILE A 91 -23.84 -21.91 -6.51
N THR A 92 -22.97 -21.67 -7.50
CA THR A 92 -21.65 -22.29 -7.60
C THR A 92 -20.56 -21.22 -7.46
N SER A 93 -19.50 -21.54 -6.72
CA SER A 93 -18.32 -20.67 -6.63
C SER A 93 -17.31 -21.00 -7.72
N SER A 94 -16.41 -20.07 -8.01
CA SER A 94 -15.26 -20.28 -8.90
C SER A 94 -14.34 -21.43 -8.45
N SER A 95 -14.40 -21.81 -7.17
CA SER A 95 -13.68 -22.96 -6.57
C SER A 95 -14.51 -24.25 -6.54
N GLY A 96 -15.71 -24.26 -7.13
CA GLY A 96 -16.57 -25.45 -7.24
C GLY A 96 -17.44 -25.73 -6.01
N SER A 97 -17.48 -24.83 -5.02
CA SER A 97 -18.37 -24.96 -3.87
C SER A 97 -19.81 -24.71 -4.30
N VAL A 98 -20.72 -25.57 -3.84
CA VAL A 98 -22.16 -25.47 -4.11
C VAL A 98 -22.85 -25.02 -2.83
N SER A 99 -23.64 -23.94 -2.90
CA SER A 99 -24.46 -23.47 -1.78
C SER A 99 -25.91 -23.32 -2.22
N THR A 100 -26.84 -23.73 -1.35
CA THR A 100 -28.28 -23.56 -1.57
C THR A 100 -28.78 -22.44 -0.67
N ILE A 101 -29.38 -21.45 -1.28
CA ILE A 101 -29.89 -20.23 -0.66
C ILE A 101 -31.40 -20.36 -0.57
N ALA A 102 -32.00 -19.86 0.51
CA ALA A 102 -33.45 -19.89 0.68
C ALA A 102 -34.17 -19.05 -0.39
N GLY A 103 -35.43 -19.37 -0.66
CA GLY A 103 -36.27 -18.53 -1.50
C GLY A 103 -36.40 -17.12 -0.91
N ASP A 104 -36.51 -16.12 -1.79
CA ASP A 104 -36.64 -14.69 -1.48
C ASP A 104 -35.41 -13.99 -0.86
N GLU A 105 -34.30 -14.71 -0.66
CA GLU A 105 -33.03 -14.12 -0.26
C GLU A 105 -32.21 -13.67 -1.49
N LYS A 106 -31.52 -12.53 -1.38
CA LYS A 106 -30.58 -12.09 -2.44
C LYS A 106 -29.32 -12.94 -2.37
N PRO A 107 -28.95 -13.65 -3.45
CA PRO A 107 -27.71 -14.39 -3.49
C PRO A 107 -26.49 -13.50 -3.25
N ARG A 108 -25.67 -13.87 -2.26
CA ARG A 108 -24.45 -13.17 -1.87
C ARG A 108 -23.30 -14.17 -1.78
N LYS A 109 -22.09 -13.71 -2.11
CA LYS A 109 -20.85 -14.47 -1.94
C LYS A 109 -19.91 -13.70 -1.03
N SER A 110 -19.46 -14.38 0.02
CA SER A 110 -18.42 -13.87 0.90
C SER A 110 -17.08 -13.81 0.16
N PHE A 111 -16.33 -12.74 0.40
CA PHE A 111 -14.96 -12.59 -0.06
C PHE A 111 -14.08 -12.13 1.10
N GLU A 112 -12.82 -12.54 1.04
CA GLU A 112 -11.76 -12.15 1.95
C GLU A 112 -10.52 -11.93 1.09
N ASP A 113 -9.95 -10.73 1.19
CA ASP A 113 -8.72 -10.34 0.53
C ASP A 113 -7.75 -9.82 1.59
N VAL A 114 -6.51 -10.31 1.53
CA VAL A 114 -5.47 -10.02 2.53
C VAL A 114 -4.22 -9.56 1.80
N ARG A 115 -3.76 -8.35 2.16
CA ARG A 115 -2.48 -7.81 1.70
C ARG A 115 -1.47 -7.75 2.83
N GLN A 116 -0.25 -8.13 2.51
CA GLN A 116 0.93 -7.91 3.34
C GLN A 116 1.97 -7.13 2.54
N SER A 117 2.50 -6.07 3.14
CA SER A 117 3.52 -5.24 2.50
C SER A 117 4.61 -4.86 3.48
N VAL A 118 5.85 -4.96 3.02
CA VAL A 118 7.05 -4.55 3.73
C VAL A 118 7.83 -3.58 2.85
N SER A 119 8.21 -2.44 3.41
CA SER A 119 8.99 -1.43 2.71
C SER A 119 10.16 -0.97 3.56
N PHE A 120 11.31 -0.82 2.92
CA PHE A 120 12.55 -0.31 3.49
C PHE A 120 12.96 0.93 2.71
N GLY A 121 13.35 1.98 3.42
CA GLY A 121 13.89 3.21 2.84
C GLY A 121 15.18 3.58 3.55
N LEU A 122 16.22 3.88 2.80
CA LEU A 122 17.47 4.42 3.31
C LEU A 122 17.67 5.80 2.74
N THR A 123 17.92 6.79 3.59
CA THR A 123 18.24 8.15 3.18
C THR A 123 19.58 8.54 3.76
N HIS A 124 20.50 8.95 2.90
CA HIS A 124 21.81 9.45 3.25
C HIS A 124 21.91 10.93 2.89
N ASN A 125 22.16 11.78 3.89
CA ASN A 125 22.49 13.19 3.72
C ASN A 125 24.00 13.27 3.44
N TYR A 126 24.37 13.44 2.17
CA TYR A 126 25.77 13.46 1.77
C TYR A 126 26.46 14.78 2.16
N ASP A 127 25.72 15.87 2.05
CA ASP A 127 26.14 17.19 2.55
C ASP A 127 24.90 17.97 3.03
N ARG A 128 25.08 19.23 3.44
CA ARG A 128 24.00 20.11 3.92
C ARG A 128 22.87 20.33 2.90
N LEU A 129 23.13 20.08 1.62
CA LEU A 129 22.29 20.40 0.48
C LEU A 129 21.91 19.15 -0.34
N LEU A 130 22.69 18.07 -0.31
CA LEU A 130 22.55 16.88 -1.13
C LEU A 130 22.08 15.69 -0.30
N LYS A 131 20.95 15.12 -0.72
CA LYS A 131 20.32 13.94 -0.13
C LYS A 131 20.16 12.86 -1.18
N ILE A 132 20.49 11.63 -0.81
CA ILE A 132 20.30 10.44 -1.62
C ILE A 132 19.34 9.52 -0.87
N SER A 133 18.25 9.11 -1.50
CA SER A 133 17.25 8.22 -0.92
C SER A 133 17.07 6.99 -1.80
N SER A 134 17.27 5.80 -1.23
CA SER A 134 16.94 4.53 -1.87
C SER A 134 15.78 3.86 -1.16
N GLY A 135 14.96 3.13 -1.92
CA GLY A 135 13.79 2.44 -1.41
C GLY A 135 13.67 1.04 -1.99
N PHE A 136 13.14 0.13 -1.19
CA PHE A 136 12.74 -1.20 -1.57
C PHE A 136 11.37 -1.50 -0.96
N SER A 137 10.45 -2.05 -1.72
CA SER A 137 9.14 -2.45 -1.21
C SER A 137 8.69 -3.75 -1.84
N ASN A 138 8.15 -4.65 -1.03
CA ASN A 138 7.54 -5.88 -1.47
C ASN A 138 6.13 -5.97 -0.92
N SER A 139 5.16 -6.28 -1.78
CA SER A 139 3.75 -6.41 -1.42
C SER A 139 3.20 -7.69 -2.02
N GLU A 140 2.42 -8.43 -1.25
CA GLU A 140 1.80 -9.68 -1.63
C GLU A 140 0.32 -9.66 -1.21
N GLU A 141 -0.54 -10.00 -2.17
CA GLU A 141 -1.98 -10.23 -2.06
C GLU A 141 -2.27 -11.66 -2.54
N GLN A 142 -3.54 -12.08 -2.55
CA GLN A 142 -3.90 -13.46 -2.86
C GLN A 142 -3.61 -13.88 -4.31
N ASP A 143 -3.71 -12.94 -5.27
CA ASP A 143 -3.49 -13.17 -6.70
C ASP A 143 -2.46 -12.22 -7.33
N TYR A 144 -1.85 -11.35 -6.52
CA TYR A 144 -0.92 -10.33 -6.98
C TYR A 144 0.30 -10.22 -6.07
N LYS A 145 1.47 -10.09 -6.68
CA LYS A 145 2.71 -9.81 -5.98
C LYS A 145 3.38 -8.64 -6.69
N SER A 146 4.05 -7.77 -5.93
CA SER A 146 4.87 -6.73 -6.53
C SER A 146 6.11 -6.45 -5.70
N THR A 147 7.18 -6.15 -6.41
CA THR A 147 8.47 -5.76 -5.82
C THR A 147 8.95 -4.50 -6.52
N ASN A 148 9.34 -3.51 -5.74
CA ASN A 148 9.76 -2.21 -6.25
C ASN A 148 11.09 -1.78 -5.62
N TYR A 149 11.92 -1.16 -6.44
CA TYR A 149 13.16 -0.52 -6.07
C TYR A 149 13.12 0.94 -6.55
N SER A 150 13.58 1.87 -5.72
CA SER A 150 13.62 3.29 -6.07
C SER A 150 14.93 3.94 -5.65
N LEU A 151 15.34 4.96 -6.39
CA LEU A 151 16.50 5.78 -6.10
C LEU A 151 16.20 7.23 -6.45
N ASN A 152 16.47 8.14 -5.51
CA ASN A 152 16.19 9.57 -5.63
C ASN A 152 17.39 10.38 -5.16
N PHE A 153 17.66 11.47 -5.86
CA PHE A 153 18.70 12.45 -5.59
C PHE A 153 18.05 13.81 -5.45
N THR A 154 18.27 14.48 -4.33
CA THR A 154 17.70 15.78 -4.05
C THR A 154 18.82 16.74 -3.68
N ARG A 155 18.87 17.90 -4.33
CA ARG A 155 19.85 18.96 -4.05
C ARG A 155 19.17 20.30 -3.83
N ASP A 156 19.43 20.92 -2.69
CA ASP A 156 18.99 22.28 -2.38
C ASP A 156 19.98 23.32 -2.91
N THR A 157 19.48 24.51 -3.22
CA THR A 157 20.33 25.69 -3.46
C THR A 157 20.98 26.17 -2.17
N GLU A 158 22.09 26.89 -2.27
CA GLU A 158 22.86 27.37 -1.10
C GLU A 158 22.02 28.24 -0.15
N ASP A 159 21.09 29.02 -0.71
CA ASP A 159 20.12 29.86 0.01
C ASP A 159 18.86 29.08 0.46
N ARG A 160 18.76 27.80 0.12
CA ARG A 160 17.61 26.90 0.37
C ARG A 160 16.27 27.42 -0.16
N SER A 161 16.30 28.29 -1.17
CA SER A 161 15.08 28.81 -1.81
C SER A 161 14.52 27.87 -2.88
N ARG A 162 15.32 26.90 -3.35
CA ARG A 162 14.92 25.93 -4.39
C ARG A 162 15.50 24.55 -4.11
N THR A 163 14.72 23.52 -4.45
CA THR A 163 15.11 22.11 -4.34
C THR A 163 14.99 21.46 -5.71
N TRP A 164 16.06 20.81 -6.15
CA TRP A 164 16.12 20.03 -7.38
C TRP A 164 16.05 18.55 -7.02
N SER A 165 15.13 17.79 -7.61
CA SER A 165 14.99 16.36 -7.37
C SER A 165 15.02 15.58 -8.67
N LEU A 166 15.82 14.52 -8.72
CA LEU A 166 15.89 13.56 -9.82
C LEU A 166 15.74 12.15 -9.24
N GLY A 167 14.85 11.34 -9.81
CA GLY A 167 14.59 10.00 -9.30
C GLY A 167 14.19 9.00 -10.37
N GLY A 168 14.33 7.73 -10.04
CA GLY A 168 13.91 6.61 -10.85
C GLY A 168 13.44 5.45 -9.98
N SER A 169 12.50 4.67 -10.51
CA SER A 169 12.02 3.45 -9.86
C SER A 169 11.84 2.33 -10.86
N TYR A 170 11.93 1.11 -10.37
CA TYR A 170 11.68 -0.12 -11.11
C TYR A 170 10.76 -1.01 -10.29
N THR A 171 9.62 -1.37 -10.88
CA THR A 171 8.62 -2.24 -10.27
C THR A 171 8.43 -3.47 -11.13
N THR A 172 8.38 -4.63 -10.49
CA THR A 172 8.02 -5.91 -11.10
C THR A 172 6.82 -6.49 -10.38
N ASP A 173 5.96 -7.13 -11.16
CA ASP A 173 4.79 -7.90 -10.78
C ASP A 173 5.07 -9.42 -10.91
#